data_AF-A0A9W3F7K4-F1
#
_entry.id   AF-A0A9W3F7K4-F1
#
_cell.length_a   1.000
_cell.length_b   1.000
_cell.length_c   1.000
_cell.angle_alpha   90.00
_cell.angle_beta   90.00
_cell.angle_gamma   90.00
#
_symmetry.space_group_name_H-M   'P 1'
#
loop_
_entity.id
_entity.type
_entity.pdbx_description
1 polymer ?
#
loop_
_entity_poly.entity_id
_entity_poly.type
_entity_poly.pdbx_seq_one_letter_code
_entity_poly.pdbx_strand_id
1 'polypeptide(L)'
;MADPELQLVARRIRSFPDFPIPGVLFRDISPLLKDPDSFRASISLLANHLKKAHGGRIDYIAGLDSRGFLFGPSLAQELGLGCVLIRKRGKLPGPTVSTSYALEYGKAELEIQRDALEPGQKVVVVDDLLATGASPCLPCQGPCAQPVNCSASCRPRC
;
A
#
# COMPACT_ATOMS: atom_id res chain seq x y z
N MET A 1 2.48 26.32 -9.02
CA MET A 1 3.86 26.03 -8.57
C MET A 1 3.82 24.67 -7.88
N ALA A 2 4.74 23.77 -8.20
CA ALA A 2 4.79 22.48 -7.50
C ALA A 2 4.99 22.71 -6.00
N ASP A 3 4.25 21.97 -5.18
CA ASP A 3 4.37 21.99 -3.73
C ASP A 3 5.85 21.76 -3.33
N PRO A 4 6.47 22.65 -2.53
CA PRO A 4 7.85 22.48 -2.08
C PRO A 4 8.13 21.11 -1.44
N GLU A 5 7.16 20.54 -0.71
CA GLU A 5 7.29 19.22 -0.10
C GLU A 5 7.33 18.12 -1.17
N LEU A 6 6.51 18.25 -2.21
CA LEU A 6 6.51 17.29 -3.32
C LEU A 6 7.83 17.31 -4.09
N GLN A 7 8.49 18.47 -4.18
CA GLN A 7 9.82 18.59 -4.77
C GLN A 7 10.91 17.89 -3.96
N LEU A 8 10.82 17.93 -2.61
CA LEU A 8 11.75 17.19 -1.74
C LEU A 8 11.66 15.69 -2.01
N VAL A 9 10.43 15.16 -2.06
CA VAL A 9 10.17 13.75 -2.34
C VAL A 9 10.65 13.35 -3.73
N ALA A 10 10.21 14.07 -4.78
CA ALA A 10 10.45 13.69 -6.17
C ALA A 10 11.94 13.63 -6.53
N ARG A 11 12.77 14.53 -5.96
CA ARG A 11 14.21 14.59 -6.24
C ARG A 11 15.01 13.47 -5.58
N ARG A 12 14.41 12.72 -4.65
CA ARG A 12 15.06 11.61 -3.93
C ARG A 12 14.68 10.23 -4.45
N ILE A 13 13.92 10.15 -5.53
CA ILE A 13 13.60 8.89 -6.20
C ILE A 13 14.61 8.68 -7.33
N ARG A 14 15.45 7.64 -7.21
CA ARG A 14 16.37 7.22 -8.28
C ARG A 14 15.67 6.23 -9.19
N SER A 15 16.17 6.13 -10.42
CA SER A 15 15.60 5.20 -11.40
C SER A 15 16.70 4.35 -12.00
N PHE A 16 16.43 3.06 -12.07
CA PHE A 16 17.32 2.06 -12.65
C PHE A 16 16.56 1.37 -13.78
N PRO A 17 16.91 1.65 -15.06
CA PRO A 17 16.33 0.93 -16.18
C PRO A 17 16.77 -0.52 -16.17
N ASP A 18 15.97 -1.39 -16.79
CA ASP A 18 16.25 -2.81 -16.99
C ASP A 18 16.50 -3.61 -15.70
N PHE A 19 15.81 -3.24 -14.62
CA PHE A 19 15.87 -3.94 -13.34
C PHE A 19 14.46 -4.24 -12.81
N PRO A 20 14.19 -5.46 -12.28
CA PRO A 20 15.10 -6.60 -12.18
C PRO A 20 15.29 -7.37 -13.50
N ILE A 21 14.49 -7.04 -14.53
CA ILE A 21 14.55 -7.62 -15.87
C ILE A 21 14.54 -6.51 -16.92
N PRO A 22 15.02 -6.79 -18.15
CA PRO A 22 14.97 -5.83 -19.25
C PRO A 22 13.54 -5.31 -19.51
N GLY A 23 13.43 -4.00 -19.78
CA GLY A 23 12.16 -3.31 -20.04
C GLY A 23 11.45 -2.77 -18.78
N VAL A 24 11.92 -3.08 -17.57
CA VAL A 24 11.34 -2.57 -16.32
C VAL A 24 12.14 -1.37 -15.81
N LEU A 25 11.45 -0.25 -15.54
CA LEU A 25 12.05 0.92 -14.88
C LEU A 25 11.83 0.83 -13.36
N PHE A 26 12.86 0.41 -12.63
CA PHE A 26 12.81 0.32 -11.18
C PHE A 26 12.96 1.70 -10.54
N ARG A 27 12.08 2.02 -9.57
CA ARG A 27 12.18 3.25 -8.76
C ARG A 27 12.75 2.90 -7.40
N ASP A 28 13.94 3.43 -7.11
CA ASP A 28 14.63 3.24 -5.85
C ASP A 28 14.32 4.41 -4.89
N ILE A 29 13.65 4.07 -3.80
CA ILE A 29 13.25 4.99 -2.72
C ILE A 29 14.30 5.12 -1.61
N SER A 30 15.40 4.37 -1.66
CA SER A 30 16.43 4.39 -0.61
C SER A 30 16.96 5.80 -0.29
N PRO A 31 17.20 6.70 -1.27
CA PRO A 31 17.64 8.06 -0.96
C PRO A 31 16.56 8.90 -0.27
N LEU A 32 15.28 8.64 -0.56
CA LEU A 32 14.16 9.28 0.14
C LEU A 32 14.14 8.87 1.61
N LEU A 33 14.34 7.59 1.90
CA LEU A 33 14.36 7.06 3.27
C LEU A 33 15.58 7.55 4.07
N LYS A 34 16.71 7.78 3.38
CA LYS A 34 17.95 8.29 3.98
C LYS A 34 17.87 9.77 4.36
N ASP A 35 17.04 10.55 3.67
CA ASP A 35 16.90 11.99 3.86
C ASP A 35 15.70 12.28 4.78
N PRO A 36 15.92 12.72 6.04
CA PRO A 36 14.85 12.82 7.03
C PRO A 36 13.76 13.82 6.64
N ASP A 37 14.13 14.91 5.95
CA ASP A 37 13.19 15.92 5.48
C ASP A 37 12.28 15.37 4.38
N SER A 38 12.85 14.65 3.42
CA SER A 38 12.11 14.04 2.32
C SER A 38 11.21 12.91 2.81
N PHE A 39 11.67 12.10 3.76
CA PHE A 39 10.82 11.05 4.35
C PHE A 39 9.66 11.64 5.13
N ARG A 40 9.91 12.64 5.99
CA ARG A 40 8.85 13.36 6.71
C ARG A 40 7.86 14.04 5.75
N ALA A 41 8.35 14.69 4.70
CA ALA A 41 7.51 15.29 3.66
C ALA A 41 6.62 14.24 2.99
N SER A 42 7.16 13.05 2.69
CA SER A 42 6.39 11.96 2.08
C SER A 42 5.22 11.50 2.97
N ILE A 43 5.45 11.34 4.28
CA ILE A 43 4.41 10.95 5.24
C ILE A 43 3.37 12.06 5.41
N SER A 44 3.81 13.32 5.56
CA SER A 44 2.93 14.49 5.65
C SER A 44 2.00 14.61 4.43
N LEU A 45 2.56 14.49 3.22
CA LEU A 45 1.79 14.54 1.98
C LEU A 45 0.76 13.42 1.88
N LEU A 46 1.14 12.19 2.23
CA LEU A 46 0.22 11.05 2.25
C LEU A 46 -0.90 11.24 3.28
N ALA A 47 -0.56 11.66 4.50
CA ALA A 47 -1.53 11.92 5.56
C ALA A 47 -2.53 13.02 5.15
N ASN A 48 -2.03 14.12 4.59
CA ASN A 48 -2.85 15.23 4.11
C ASN A 48 -3.76 14.81 2.96
N HIS A 49 -3.26 13.97 2.04
CA HIS A 49 -4.07 13.41 0.97
C HIS A 49 -5.22 12.55 1.54
N LEU A 50 -4.92 11.64 2.47
CA LEU A 50 -5.94 10.77 3.07
C LEU A 50 -6.99 11.53 3.88
N LYS A 51 -6.56 12.54 4.65
CA LYS A 51 -7.48 13.44 5.38
C LYS A 51 -8.45 14.13 4.43
N LYS A 52 -7.95 14.66 3.30
CA LYS A 52 -8.77 15.34 2.28
C LYS A 52 -9.69 14.38 1.53
N ALA A 53 -9.20 13.21 1.13
CA ALA A 53 -9.94 12.25 0.32
C ALA A 53 -11.05 11.53 1.08
N HIS A 54 -10.83 11.23 2.37
CA HIS A 54 -11.74 10.39 3.16
C HIS A 54 -12.42 11.10 4.33
N GLY A 55 -12.12 12.38 4.56
CA GLY A 55 -12.72 13.18 5.64
C GLY A 55 -12.50 12.59 7.03
N GLY A 56 -11.36 11.92 7.25
CA GLY A 56 -11.00 11.30 8.54
C GLY A 56 -11.73 10.00 8.88
N ARG A 57 -12.39 9.34 7.93
CA ARG A 57 -13.12 8.07 8.14
C ARG A 57 -12.25 6.83 7.85
N ILE A 58 -11.04 6.77 8.39
CA ILE A 58 -10.12 5.63 8.22
C ILE A 58 -9.82 5.09 9.61
N ASP A 59 -9.91 3.77 9.78
CA ASP A 59 -9.69 3.11 11.07
C ASP A 59 -8.26 2.55 11.18
N TYR A 60 -7.72 2.00 10.09
CA TYR A 60 -6.39 1.39 10.05
C TYR A 60 -5.62 1.68 8.77
N ILE A 61 -4.28 1.66 8.89
CA ILE A 61 -3.36 1.61 7.76
C ILE A 61 -2.81 0.18 7.64
N ALA A 62 -3.01 -0.47 6.51
CA ALA A 62 -2.44 -1.78 6.24
C ALA A 62 -1.17 -1.66 5.38
N GLY A 63 -0.02 -2.01 5.93
CA GLY A 63 1.24 -2.05 5.18
C GLY A 63 1.35 -3.35 4.38
N LEU A 64 1.76 -3.25 3.11
CA LEU A 64 2.05 -4.41 2.28
C LEU A 64 3.53 -4.82 2.35
N ASP A 65 3.80 -6.11 2.51
CA ASP A 65 5.15 -6.64 2.65
C ASP A 65 6.01 -6.46 1.37
N SER A 66 7.25 -5.97 1.46
CA SER A 66 7.97 -5.46 2.64
C SER A 66 8.08 -3.94 2.67
N ARG A 67 8.00 -3.28 1.51
CA ARG A 67 8.29 -1.85 1.38
C ARG A 67 7.13 -0.98 1.88
N GLY A 68 5.90 -1.46 1.82
CA GLY A 68 4.77 -0.83 2.50
C GLY A 68 4.98 -0.70 4.02
N PHE A 69 5.79 -1.55 4.66
CA PHE A 69 6.13 -1.39 6.09
C PHE A 69 7.04 -0.21 6.39
N LEU A 70 7.69 0.36 5.38
CA LEU A 70 8.52 1.55 5.56
C LEU A 70 7.65 2.81 5.73
N PHE A 71 6.43 2.80 5.17
CA PHE A 71 5.51 3.93 5.21
C PHE A 71 4.31 3.70 6.13
N GLY A 72 3.78 2.47 6.17
CA GLY A 72 2.53 2.13 6.87
C GLY A 72 2.51 2.53 8.34
N PRO A 73 3.45 2.07 9.19
CA PRO A 73 3.51 2.44 10.59
C PRO A 73 3.71 3.94 10.82
N SER A 74 4.60 4.58 10.05
CA SER A 74 4.85 6.02 10.14
C SER A 74 3.61 6.84 9.78
N LEU A 75 2.88 6.42 8.75
CA LEU A 75 1.63 7.06 8.34
C LEU A 75 0.50 6.82 9.34
N ALA A 76 0.40 5.60 9.88
CA ALA A 76 -0.57 5.29 10.94
C ALA A 76 -0.33 6.19 12.16
N GLN A 77 0.93 6.35 12.56
CA GLN A 77 1.31 7.21 13.67
C GLN A 77 0.95 8.69 13.40
N GLU A 78 1.25 9.20 12.20
CA GLU A 78 0.90 10.58 11.81
C GLU A 78 -0.62 10.83 11.79
N LEU A 79 -1.41 9.80 11.51
CA LEU A 79 -2.88 9.86 11.51
C LEU A 79 -3.53 9.53 12.86
N GLY A 80 -2.75 9.03 13.83
CA GLY A 80 -3.28 8.54 15.11
C GLY A 80 -4.11 7.25 14.99
N LEU A 81 -3.75 6.38 14.04
CA LEU A 81 -4.46 5.14 13.71
C LEU A 81 -3.62 3.90 14.06
N GLY A 82 -4.28 2.73 14.08
CA GLY A 82 -3.58 1.45 14.14
C GLY A 82 -2.95 1.06 12.80
N CYS A 83 -1.95 0.19 12.84
CA CYS A 83 -1.35 -0.40 11.64
C CYS A 83 -1.53 -1.93 11.61
N VAL A 84 -1.91 -2.44 10.44
CA VAL A 84 -2.11 -3.87 10.19
C VAL A 84 -1.09 -4.38 9.18
N LEU A 85 -0.62 -5.61 9.35
CA LEU A 85 0.37 -6.22 8.47
C LEU A 85 -0.31 -7.11 7.44
N ILE A 86 0.02 -6.89 6.16
CA ILE A 86 -0.29 -7.82 5.07
C ILE A 86 1.04 -8.42 4.61
N ARG A 87 1.19 -9.75 4.73
CA ARG A 87 2.47 -10.43 4.45
C ARG A 87 2.34 -11.51 3.40
N LYS A 88 3.47 -11.89 2.78
CA LYS A 88 3.53 -13.12 2.00
C LYS A 88 3.22 -14.33 2.89
N ARG A 89 2.68 -15.37 2.27
CA ARG A 89 2.30 -16.61 2.95
C ARG A 89 3.38 -17.18 3.89
N GLY A 90 2.97 -17.55 5.10
CA GLY A 90 3.82 -18.20 6.11
C GLY A 90 4.71 -17.24 6.90
N LYS A 91 4.49 -15.93 6.80
CA LYS A 91 5.25 -14.90 7.54
C LYS A 91 4.50 -14.30 8.72
N LEU A 92 3.21 -14.60 8.87
CA LEU A 92 2.39 -14.20 10.02
C LEU A 92 2.19 -15.38 10.96
N PRO A 93 2.26 -15.16 12.29
CA PRO A 93 1.92 -16.18 13.26
C PRO A 93 0.40 -16.33 13.42
N GLY A 94 -0.04 -17.50 13.91
CA GLY A 94 -1.44 -17.75 14.25
C GLY A 94 -2.37 -17.94 13.05
N PRO A 95 -3.70 -17.93 13.25
CA PRO A 95 -4.68 -18.11 12.19
C PRO A 95 -4.70 -16.95 11.21
N THR A 96 -4.53 -17.25 9.92
CA THR A 96 -4.56 -16.26 8.83
C THR A 96 -5.75 -16.49 7.89
N VAL A 97 -6.07 -15.46 7.13
CA VAL A 97 -6.85 -15.55 5.89
C VAL A 97 -5.95 -15.13 4.73
N SER A 98 -6.02 -15.87 3.63
CA SER A 98 -5.15 -15.66 2.47
C SER A 98 -5.94 -15.27 1.23
N THR A 99 -5.29 -14.48 0.37
CA THR A 99 -5.77 -14.17 -0.98
C THR A 99 -4.63 -14.38 -1.97
N SER A 100 -4.96 -14.99 -3.10
CA SER A 100 -3.98 -15.28 -4.14
C SER A 100 -4.26 -14.49 -5.39
N TYR A 101 -3.22 -13.91 -5.98
CA TYR A 101 -3.29 -13.20 -7.26
C TYR A 101 -2.25 -13.76 -8.24
N ALA A 102 -2.62 -13.72 -9.51
CA ALA A 102 -1.76 -14.12 -10.60
C ALA A 102 -0.76 -13.00 -10.89
N LEU A 103 0.49 -13.36 -11.02
CA LEU A 103 1.55 -12.53 -11.57
C LEU A 103 1.79 -12.95 -13.02
N GLU A 104 2.40 -12.07 -13.81
CA GLU A 104 2.81 -12.35 -15.19
C GLU A 104 3.68 -13.62 -15.29
N TYR A 105 4.45 -13.88 -14.24
CA TYR A 105 5.23 -15.10 -14.06
C TYR A 105 5.05 -15.66 -12.64
N GLY A 106 3.87 -16.23 -12.36
CA GLY A 106 3.64 -17.05 -11.16
C GLY A 106 2.37 -16.71 -10.39
N LYS A 107 2.30 -17.21 -9.15
CA LYS A 107 1.20 -16.96 -8.21
C LYS A 107 1.80 -16.42 -6.92
N ALA A 108 1.32 -15.26 -6.48
CA ALA A 108 1.64 -14.73 -5.16
C ALA A 108 0.43 -14.88 -4.24
N GLU A 109 0.71 -15.10 -2.96
CA GLU A 109 -0.31 -15.26 -1.93
C GLU A 109 0.04 -14.35 -0.76
N LEU A 110 -0.92 -13.51 -0.38
CA LEU A 110 -0.83 -12.60 0.75
C LEU A 110 -1.77 -13.06 1.85
N GLU A 111 -1.34 -12.83 3.08
CA GLU A 111 -2.01 -13.21 4.30
C GLU A 111 -2.17 -12.00 5.22
N ILE A 112 -3.27 -12.02 5.96
CA ILE A 112 -3.56 -11.15 7.09
C ILE A 112 -4.06 -12.04 8.25
N GLN A 113 -3.74 -11.68 9.49
CA GLN A 113 -4.24 -12.43 10.65
C GLN A 113 -5.76 -12.29 10.73
N ARG A 114 -6.46 -13.38 11.09
CA ARG A 114 -7.93 -13.46 11.02
C ARG A 114 -8.64 -12.46 11.94
N ASP A 115 -8.00 -12.09 13.04
CA ASP A 115 -8.45 -11.16 14.06
C ASP A 115 -7.91 -9.73 13.85
N ALA A 116 -7.18 -9.48 12.76
CA ALA A 116 -6.58 -8.16 12.52
C ALA A 116 -7.62 -7.07 12.21
N LEU A 117 -8.80 -7.44 11.71
CA LEU A 117 -9.85 -6.52 11.28
C LEU A 117 -11.25 -7.09 11.58
N GLU A 118 -12.18 -6.18 11.86
CA GLU A 118 -13.59 -6.47 12.06
C GLU A 118 -14.45 -5.98 10.89
N PRO A 119 -15.62 -6.60 10.62
CA PRO A 119 -16.55 -6.14 9.59
C PRO A 119 -16.94 -4.67 9.79
N GLY A 120 -16.89 -3.89 8.71
CA GLY A 120 -17.25 -2.46 8.71
C GLY A 120 -16.09 -1.49 8.92
N GLN A 121 -14.91 -1.97 9.33
CA GLN A 121 -13.71 -1.16 9.47
C GLN A 121 -13.16 -0.73 8.10
N LYS A 122 -12.71 0.51 8.01
CA LYS A 122 -12.14 1.13 6.81
C LYS A 122 -10.63 1.15 6.89
N VAL A 123 -10.02 0.52 5.89
CA VAL A 123 -8.58 0.27 5.87
C VAL A 123 -7.98 0.86 4.61
N VAL A 124 -6.89 1.59 4.77
CA VAL A 124 -6.08 2.07 3.63
C VAL A 124 -4.86 1.19 3.50
N VAL A 125 -4.70 0.55 2.33
CA VAL A 125 -3.50 -0.22 2.01
C VAL A 125 -2.41 0.73 1.51
N VAL A 126 -1.20 0.58 2.05
CA VAL A 126 -0.04 1.39 1.68
C VAL A 126 1.06 0.47 1.17
N ASP A 127 1.57 0.83 0.00
CA ASP A 127 2.78 0.29 -0.59
C ASP A 127 3.58 1.41 -1.26
N ASP A 128 4.85 1.18 -1.56
CA ASP A 128 5.73 2.21 -2.12
C ASP A 128 5.45 2.50 -3.60
N LEU A 129 5.06 1.50 -4.37
CA LEU A 129 4.78 1.62 -5.80
C LEU A 129 3.59 0.76 -6.21
N LEU A 130 2.58 1.40 -6.80
CA LEU A 130 1.50 0.70 -7.50
C LEU A 130 1.91 0.46 -8.96
N ALA A 131 2.30 -0.77 -9.29
CA ALA A 131 2.50 -1.22 -10.68
C ALA A 131 1.22 -1.91 -11.19
N THR A 132 0.90 -1.74 -12.47
CA THR A 132 -0.37 -2.06 -13.16
C THR A 132 -0.84 -3.52 -13.16
N GLY A 133 -0.23 -4.42 -12.37
CA GLY A 133 -0.55 -5.86 -12.43
C GLY A 133 -0.96 -6.54 -11.12
N ALA A 134 -0.83 -5.89 -9.95
CA ALA A 134 -0.84 -6.65 -8.70
C ALA A 134 -1.37 -5.91 -7.47
N SER A 135 -2.37 -5.03 -7.61
CA SER A 135 -3.09 -4.54 -6.42
C SER A 135 -3.94 -5.69 -5.86
N PRO A 136 -3.63 -6.25 -4.68
CA PRO A 136 -4.43 -7.32 -4.12
C PRO A 136 -5.82 -6.77 -3.79
N CYS A 137 -6.86 -7.34 -4.40
CA CYS A 137 -8.21 -7.23 -3.88
C CYS A 137 -8.24 -8.05 -2.59
N LEU A 138 -8.10 -7.38 -1.43
CA LEU A 138 -8.21 -8.07 -0.16
C LEU A 138 -9.67 -8.52 0.05
N PRO A 139 -9.90 -9.76 0.49
CA PRO A 139 -11.23 -10.23 0.82
C PRO A 139 -11.72 -9.52 2.09
N CYS A 140 -12.49 -8.45 1.93
CA CYS A 140 -13.36 -7.92 2.98
C CYS A 140 -14.69 -8.69 2.91
N GLN A 141 -15.09 -9.36 3.99
CA GLN A 141 -16.42 -9.97 4.09
C GLN A 141 -17.47 -8.87 4.31
N GLY A 142 -17.82 -8.14 3.26
CA GLY A 142 -18.83 -7.07 3.28
C GLY A 142 -18.95 -6.37 1.92
N PRO A 143 -20.10 -5.72 1.62
CA PRO A 143 -20.33 -5.07 0.34
C PRO A 143 -19.31 -3.94 0.11
N CYS A 144 -18.45 -4.15 -0.88
CA CYS A 144 -17.32 -3.31 -1.23
C CYS A 144 -17.79 -1.89 -1.61
N ALA A 145 -17.40 -0.89 -0.81
CA ALA A 145 -17.47 0.51 -1.23
C ALA A 145 -16.32 0.76 -2.22
N GLN A 146 -16.72 0.88 -3.48
CA GLN A 146 -15.99 1.15 -4.73
C GLN A 146 -14.50 1.55 -4.61
N PRO A 147 -13.60 0.85 -5.34
CA PRO A 147 -12.23 1.31 -5.56
C PRO A 147 -12.22 2.49 -6.53
N VAL A 148 -11.36 3.47 -6.26
CA VAL A 148 -10.94 4.48 -7.23
C VAL A 148 -10.43 3.79 -8.51
N ASN A 149 -11.29 3.82 -9.53
CA ASN A 149 -11.00 3.59 -10.95
C ASN A 149 -10.44 2.22 -11.38
N CYS A 150 -11.04 1.12 -10.93
CA CYS A 150 -10.80 -0.20 -11.52
C CYS A 150 -11.77 -0.44 -12.70
N SER A 151 -11.46 0.11 -13.88
CA SER A 151 -12.16 -0.23 -15.13
C SER A 151 -11.64 -1.55 -15.70
N ALA A 152 -11.98 -2.67 -15.07
CA ALA A 152 -11.91 -3.99 -15.69
C ALA A 152 -12.97 -4.90 -15.07
N SER A 153 -13.95 -5.24 -15.90
CA SER A 153 -15.09 -6.12 -15.64
C SER A 153 -14.76 -7.33 -14.76
N CYS A 154 -15.15 -7.28 -13.49
CA CYS A 154 -15.29 -8.47 -12.66
C CYS A 154 -16.80 -8.66 -12.42
N ARG A 155 -17.47 -9.38 -13.33
CA ARG A 155 -18.83 -9.85 -13.09
C ARG A 155 -18.77 -11.08 -12.17
N PRO A 156 -19.62 -11.17 -11.15
CA PRO A 156 -19.75 -12.40 -10.37
C PRO A 156 -20.37 -13.47 -11.29
N ARG A 157 -19.71 -14.62 -11.43
CA ARG A 157 -20.39 -15.83 -11.93
C ARG A 157 -21.17 -16.43 -10.78
N CYS A 158 -22.40 -16.84 -11.11
CA CYS A 158 -23.35 -17.58 -10.29
C CYS A 158 -22.73 -18.74 -9.53
#